data_AF-A0A6J1IB01-F1
#
_entry.id   AF-A0A6J1IB01-F1
#
_cell.length_a   1.000
_cell.length_b   1.000
_cell.length_c   1.000
_cell.angle_alpha   90.00
_cell.angle_beta   90.00
_cell.angle_gamma   90.00
#
_symmetry.space_group_name_H-M   'P 1'
#
loop_
_entity.id
_entity.type
_entity.pdbx_description
1 polymer ?
#
loop_
_entity_poly.entity_id
_entity_poly.type
_entity_poly.pdbx_seq_one_letter_code
_entity_poly.pdbx_strand_id
1 'polypeptide(L)'
;MMKALASNIILPESKNRLRLCTFFVAVILGAGVYFIASEFITKEIFRWEVFYSTRNVISSRCKNQCRLPGSEFLPEGIVSKTSNFELQPLWGSTLNNKTPKDSKNLLSMAVGIKQRHVVSKIVEKFPRDDFDVMLFHYDGVVDEWRDFSSR
;
A
#
# COMPACT_ATOMS: atom_id res chain seq x y z
N MET A 1 9.00 -41.41 79.11
CA MET A 1 9.20 -39.98 79.42
C MET A 1 10.30 -39.45 78.51
N MET A 2 9.94 -38.71 77.47
CA MET A 2 10.64 -37.51 76.98
C MET A 2 9.78 -36.90 75.87
N LYS A 3 9.65 -35.57 75.94
CA LYS A 3 8.57 -34.76 75.38
C LYS A 3 8.75 -34.49 73.88
N ALA A 4 7.61 -34.37 73.21
CA ALA A 4 7.49 -33.72 71.91
C ALA A 4 7.92 -32.25 71.98
N LEU A 5 8.63 -31.78 70.95
CA LEU A 5 8.75 -30.36 70.63
C LEU A 5 8.18 -30.18 69.22
N ALA A 6 6.94 -29.69 69.19
CA ALA A 6 6.30 -29.22 67.97
C ALA A 6 7.06 -28.00 67.45
N SER A 7 7.45 -28.04 66.17
CA SER A 7 7.77 -26.83 65.41
C SER A 7 6.76 -26.72 64.28
N ASN A 8 5.78 -25.84 64.48
CA ASN A 8 4.84 -25.40 63.45
C ASN A 8 5.62 -24.51 62.46
N ILE A 9 6.25 -25.11 61.45
CA ILE A 9 6.72 -24.37 60.29
C ILE A 9 5.53 -24.27 59.33
N ILE A 10 4.85 -23.12 59.38
CA ILE A 10 3.84 -22.75 58.39
C ILE A 10 4.55 -22.59 57.04
N LEU A 11 4.49 -23.63 56.21
CA LEU A 11 4.98 -23.61 54.83
C LEU A 11 3.91 -22.93 53.96
N PRO A 12 4.20 -21.82 53.25
CA PRO A 12 3.19 -21.16 52.44
C PRO A 12 2.88 -21.99 51.18
N GLU A 13 1.60 -22.33 51.04
CA GLU A 13 0.91 -23.04 49.96
C GLU A 13 1.58 -22.89 48.57
N SER A 14 1.96 -24.01 47.96
CA SER A 14 2.71 -24.11 46.69
C SER A 14 2.04 -23.44 45.48
N LYS A 15 0.72 -23.27 45.51
CA LYS A 15 -0.08 -22.62 44.46
C LYS A 15 0.23 -21.14 44.26
N ASN A 16 0.55 -20.40 45.33
CA ASN A 16 0.79 -18.95 45.24
C ASN A 16 2.19 -18.63 44.70
N ARG A 17 3.17 -19.49 44.97
CA ARG A 17 4.54 -19.36 44.42
C ARG A 17 4.60 -19.64 42.92
N LEU A 18 3.88 -20.67 42.46
CA LEU A 18 3.80 -21.00 41.03
C LEU A 18 3.11 -19.87 40.23
N ARG A 19 2.03 -19.28 40.77
CA ARG A 19 1.37 -18.11 40.15
C ARG A 19 2.31 -16.91 40.06
N LEU A 20 3.04 -16.61 41.13
CA LEU A 20 4.00 -15.50 41.14
C LEU A 20 5.07 -15.70 40.05
N CYS A 21 5.64 -16.91 39.94
CA CYS A 21 6.62 -17.22 38.89
C CYS A 21 6.04 -17.06 37.48
N THR A 22 4.81 -17.50 37.23
CA THR A 22 4.17 -17.32 35.92
C THR A 22 3.93 -15.85 35.57
N PHE A 23 3.61 -15.00 36.56
CA PHE A 23 3.48 -13.56 36.37
C PHE A 23 4.83 -12.93 35.99
N PHE A 24 5.91 -13.27 36.70
CA PHE A 24 7.24 -12.74 36.37
C PHE A 24 7.71 -13.18 34.98
N VAL A 25 7.47 -14.43 34.60
CA VAL A 25 7.80 -14.92 33.25
C VAL A 25 6.99 -14.18 32.18
N ALA A 26 5.69 -13.95 32.39
CA ALA A 26 4.86 -13.21 31.45
C ALA A 26 5.30 -11.75 31.29
N VAL A 27 5.70 -11.08 32.39
CA VAL A 27 6.23 -9.72 32.37
C VAL A 27 7.55 -9.64 31.60
N ILE A 28 8.46 -10.60 31.80
CA ILE A 28 9.74 -10.66 31.08
C ILE A 28 9.53 -10.88 29.59
N LEU A 29 8.63 -11.79 29.20
CA LEU A 29 8.30 -12.03 27.79
C LEU A 29 7.67 -10.80 27.13
N GLY A 30 6.75 -10.12 27.81
CA GLY A 30 6.15 -8.88 27.33
C GLY A 30 7.17 -7.76 27.15
N ALA A 31 8.09 -7.60 28.11
CA ALA A 31 9.17 -6.63 28.02
C ALA A 31 10.11 -6.94 26.84
N GLY A 32 10.49 -8.21 26.65
CA GLY A 32 11.33 -8.64 25.53
C GLY A 32 10.71 -8.30 24.17
N VAL A 33 9.43 -8.60 23.96
CA VAL A 33 8.72 -8.26 22.71
C VAL A 33 8.66 -6.74 22.52
N TYR A 34 8.41 -5.98 23.58
CA TYR A 34 8.39 -4.51 23.51
C TYR A 34 9.76 -3.91 23.15
N PHE A 35 10.85 -4.45 23.69
CA PHE A 35 12.21 -4.01 23.36
C PHE A 35 12.59 -4.30 21.91
N ILE A 36 12.22 -5.46 21.36
CA ILE A 36 12.47 -5.77 19.93
C ILE A 36 11.58 -4.93 19.01
N ALA A 37 10.31 -4.73 19.36
CA ALA A 37 9.38 -3.92 18.58
C ALA A 37 9.76 -2.42 18.60
N SER A 38 10.27 -1.90 19.72
CA SER A 38 10.66 -0.50 19.83
C SER A 38 11.88 -0.18 18.96
N GLU A 39 12.82 -1.11 18.79
CA GLU A 39 13.96 -0.95 17.88
C GLU A 39 13.53 -0.94 16.40
N PHE A 40 12.52 -1.74 16.05
CA PHE A 40 11.95 -1.77 14.69
C PHE A 40 11.15 -0.50 14.38
N ILE A 41 10.28 -0.07 15.30
CA ILE A 41 9.46 1.14 15.15
C ILE A 41 10.34 2.39 15.05
N THR A 42 11.38 2.51 15.89
CA THR A 42 12.29 3.65 15.84
C THR A 42 13.04 3.70 14.50
N LYS A 43 13.58 2.58 14.00
CA LYS A 43 14.27 2.55 12.70
C LYS A 43 13.38 2.94 11.52
N GLU A 44 12.13 2.48 11.49
CA GLU A 44 11.17 2.83 10.43
C GLU A 44 10.75 4.31 10.49
N ILE A 45 10.46 4.84 11.69
CA ILE A 45 10.11 6.25 11.88
C ILE A 45 11.30 7.16 11.53
N PHE A 46 12.50 6.86 12.04
CA PHE A 46 13.71 7.62 11.72
C PHE A 46 14.01 7.59 10.22
N ARG A 47 13.85 6.44 9.55
CA ARG A 47 14.06 6.32 8.11
C ARG A 47 13.10 7.22 7.33
N TRP A 48 11.83 7.26 7.73
CA TRP A 48 10.83 8.10 7.08
C TRP A 48 11.06 9.59 7.35
N GLU A 49 11.44 9.97 8.56
CA GLU A 49 11.70 11.37 8.95
C GLU A 49 12.97 11.93 8.28
N VAL A 50 14.04 11.12 8.22
CA VAL A 50 15.28 11.45 7.48
C VAL A 50 14.98 11.58 5.98
N PHE A 51 14.18 10.68 5.41
CA PHE A 51 13.82 10.74 3.99
C PHE A 51 12.97 11.96 3.64
N TYR A 52 11.99 12.32 4.49
CA TYR A 52 11.17 13.52 4.32
C TYR A 52 12.00 14.80 4.41
N SER A 53 12.89 14.91 5.40
CA SER A 53 13.74 16.09 5.58
C SER A 53 14.76 16.25 4.45
N THR A 54 15.38 15.16 4.01
CA THR A 54 16.36 15.18 2.90
C THR A 54 15.71 15.62 1.59
N ARG A 55 14.48 15.17 1.31
CA ARG A 55 13.71 15.59 0.13
C ARG A 55 13.39 17.09 0.14
N ASN A 56 12.99 17.64 1.29
CA ASN A 56 12.62 19.05 1.42
C ASN A 56 13.83 19.99 1.30
N VAL A 57 14.99 19.61 1.84
CA VAL A 57 16.23 20.41 1.74
C VAL A 57 16.81 20.40 0.33
N ILE A 58 16.73 19.27 -0.39
CA ILE A 58 17.16 19.18 -1.79
C ILE A 58 16.21 19.97 -2.70
N SER A 59 14.91 19.96 -2.41
CA SER A 59 13.89 20.64 -3.21
C SER A 59 14.01 22.18 -3.20
N SER A 60 14.47 22.79 -2.11
CA SER A 60 14.55 24.26 -2.00
C SER A 60 15.83 24.83 -2.63
N ARG A 61 16.89 24.02 -2.75
CA ARG A 61 18.18 24.45 -3.33
C ARG A 61 18.26 24.27 -4.84
N CYS A 62 17.34 23.50 -5.45
CA CYS A 62 17.35 23.28 -6.89
C CYS A 62 16.21 24.00 -7.60
N LYS A 63 16.37 25.31 -7.80
CA LYS A 63 15.68 26.02 -8.88
C LYS A 63 16.43 25.73 -10.18
N ASN A 64 15.89 24.78 -10.95
CA ASN A 64 16.14 24.55 -12.38
C ASN A 64 17.52 23.99 -12.82
N GLN A 65 18.50 23.81 -11.94
CA GLN A 65 19.89 23.47 -12.34
C GLN A 65 20.27 21.98 -12.25
N CYS A 66 19.38 21.10 -11.79
CA CYS A 66 19.67 19.66 -11.61
C CYS A 66 18.98 18.77 -12.65
N ARG A 67 18.63 19.30 -13.82
CA ARG A 67 17.99 18.48 -14.87
C ARG A 67 19.03 17.81 -15.74
N LEU A 68 18.90 16.50 -15.90
CA LEU A 68 19.58 15.78 -16.96
C LEU A 68 19.06 16.29 -18.32
N PRO A 69 19.92 16.46 -19.35
CA PRO A 69 19.48 16.74 -20.71
C PRO A 69 18.41 15.73 -21.14
N GLY A 70 17.31 16.21 -21.73
CA GLY A 70 16.17 15.37 -22.14
C GLY A 70 15.17 15.04 -21.03
N SER A 71 15.40 15.49 -19.79
CA SER A 71 14.38 15.39 -18.73
C SER A 71 13.41 16.56 -18.73
N GLU A 72 13.56 17.53 -19.64
CA GLU A 72 12.86 18.82 -19.72
C GLU A 72 11.33 18.69 -19.61
N PHE A 73 10.66 19.71 -19.06
CA PHE A 73 9.20 19.68 -19.04
C PHE A 73 8.72 19.74 -20.49
N LEU A 74 7.69 18.97 -20.80
CA LEU A 74 6.99 19.16 -22.05
C LEU A 74 6.53 20.63 -22.15
N PRO A 75 6.58 21.23 -23.36
CA PRO A 75 6.11 22.59 -23.60
C PRO A 75 4.79 22.91 -22.89
N GLU A 76 4.68 24.16 -22.44
CA GLU A 76 3.47 24.66 -21.81
C GLU A 76 2.27 24.47 -22.77
N GLY A 77 1.18 23.89 -22.26
CA GLY A 77 0.02 23.49 -23.07
C GLY A 77 0.01 22.02 -23.52
N ILE A 78 1.13 21.28 -23.41
CA ILE A 78 1.13 19.82 -23.62
C ILE A 78 0.69 19.08 -22.35
N VAL A 79 1.14 19.55 -21.18
CA VAL A 79 0.74 18.95 -19.89
C VAL A 79 -0.50 19.66 -19.37
N SER A 80 -1.61 18.93 -19.32
CA SER A 80 -2.83 19.39 -18.66
C SER A 80 -2.88 18.91 -17.21
N LYS A 81 -3.38 19.74 -16.29
CA LYS A 81 -3.64 19.36 -14.89
C LYS A 81 -4.77 18.32 -14.79
N THR A 82 -5.65 18.30 -15.77
CA THR A 82 -6.83 17.44 -15.80
C THR A 82 -6.92 16.70 -17.13
N SER A 83 -7.43 15.48 -17.09
CA SER A 83 -7.83 14.71 -18.26
C SER A 83 -9.34 14.52 -18.23
N ASN A 84 -9.96 14.41 -19.40
CA ASN A 84 -11.38 14.07 -19.51
C ASN A 84 -11.64 12.56 -19.33
N PHE A 85 -10.59 11.75 -19.12
CA PHE A 85 -10.62 10.30 -18.93
C PHE A 85 -11.27 9.52 -20.10
N GLU A 86 -11.49 10.17 -21.24
CA GLU A 86 -12.07 9.53 -22.42
C GLU A 86 -10.99 8.88 -23.29
N LEU A 87 -11.31 7.73 -23.88
CA LEU A 87 -10.47 7.08 -24.87
C LEU A 87 -10.42 7.91 -26.16
N GLN A 88 -9.23 8.42 -26.52
CA GLN A 88 -9.00 9.14 -27.77
C GLN A 88 -8.15 8.33 -28.77
N PRO A 89 -8.47 8.35 -30.08
CA PRO A 89 -7.64 7.72 -31.10
C PRO A 89 -6.32 8.46 -31.31
N LEU A 90 -5.26 7.71 -31.63
CA LEU A 90 -3.91 8.25 -31.82
C LEU A 90 -3.75 9.14 -33.07
N TRP A 91 -4.63 9.00 -34.07
CA TRP A 91 -4.57 9.75 -35.34
C TRP A 91 -5.34 11.07 -35.34
N GLY A 92 -5.74 11.57 -34.16
CA GLY A 92 -6.27 12.91 -33.99
C GLY A 92 -7.74 12.97 -33.57
N SER A 93 -8.16 14.17 -33.17
CA SER A 93 -9.52 14.48 -32.74
C SER A 93 -10.51 14.30 -33.90
N THR A 94 -11.33 13.25 -33.85
CA THR A 94 -12.63 13.31 -34.52
C THR A 94 -13.45 14.36 -33.79
N LEU A 95 -13.42 15.59 -34.29
CA LEU A 95 -14.32 16.69 -33.94
C LEU A 95 -15.75 16.33 -34.38
N ASN A 96 -16.30 15.25 -33.83
CA ASN A 96 -17.70 14.97 -33.92
C ASN A 96 -18.26 15.44 -32.60
N ASN A 97 -19.07 16.52 -32.66
CA ASN A 97 -19.90 17.05 -31.59
C ASN A 97 -20.60 15.90 -30.84
N LYS A 98 -19.93 15.33 -29.85
CA LYS A 98 -20.53 14.40 -28.91
C LYS A 98 -20.96 15.30 -27.76
N THR A 99 -22.27 15.33 -27.53
CA THR A 99 -22.87 15.81 -26.29
C THR A 99 -21.95 15.46 -25.12
N PRO A 100 -21.71 16.38 -24.16
CA PRO A 100 -20.87 16.09 -23.00
C PRO A 100 -21.37 14.78 -22.41
N LYS A 101 -20.56 13.72 -22.53
CA LYS A 101 -20.87 12.49 -21.82
C LYS A 101 -20.68 12.78 -20.35
N ASP A 102 -21.50 12.13 -19.52
CA ASP A 102 -21.29 12.17 -18.08
C ASP A 102 -19.85 11.79 -17.77
N SER A 103 -19.25 12.52 -16.82
CA SER A 103 -17.84 12.33 -16.46
C SER A 103 -17.63 10.90 -15.98
N LYS A 104 -16.93 10.10 -16.78
CA LYS A 104 -16.53 8.73 -16.42
C LYS A 104 -15.17 8.72 -15.74
N ASN A 105 -15.01 7.80 -14.81
CA ASN A 105 -13.73 7.43 -14.23
C ASN A 105 -13.02 6.43 -15.16
N LEU A 106 -11.70 6.27 -15.00
CA LEU A 106 -10.92 5.34 -15.80
C LEU A 106 -10.25 4.29 -14.90
N LEU A 107 -10.57 3.02 -15.13
CA LEU A 107 -9.79 1.89 -14.61
C LEU A 107 -8.76 1.47 -15.66
N SER A 108 -7.48 1.71 -15.38
CA SER A 108 -6.39 1.28 -16.26
C SER A 108 -5.46 0.28 -15.56
N MET A 109 -5.11 -0.82 -16.23
CA MET A 109 -4.26 -1.87 -15.65
C MET A 109 -3.45 -2.63 -16.70
N ALA A 110 -2.22 -2.98 -16.35
CA ALA A 110 -1.42 -3.93 -17.12
C ALA A 110 -1.83 -5.37 -16.77
N VAL A 111 -2.11 -6.18 -17.79
CA VAL A 111 -2.69 -7.51 -17.62
C VAL A 111 -1.98 -8.55 -18.48
N GLY A 112 -2.02 -9.80 -18.03
CA GLY A 112 -1.62 -10.98 -18.80
C GLY A 112 -2.71 -12.05 -18.70
N ILE A 113 -2.86 -12.88 -19.73
CA ILE A 113 -3.99 -13.79 -19.93
C ILE A 113 -4.12 -14.80 -18.80
N LYS A 114 -2.98 -15.21 -18.22
CA LYS A 114 -2.94 -16.05 -17.01
C LYS A 114 -3.64 -15.43 -15.80
N GLN A 115 -3.82 -14.11 -15.80
CA GLN A 115 -4.48 -13.33 -14.74
C GLN A 115 -5.96 -13.01 -15.07
N ARG A 116 -6.50 -13.48 -16.20
CA ARG A 116 -7.86 -13.15 -16.67
C ARG A 116 -8.95 -13.33 -15.61
N HIS A 117 -8.93 -14.42 -14.84
CA HIS A 117 -9.89 -14.65 -13.76
C HIS A 117 -9.83 -13.57 -12.67
N VAL A 118 -8.63 -13.11 -12.30
CA VAL A 118 -8.44 -12.06 -11.30
C VAL A 118 -8.90 -10.72 -11.87
N VAL A 119 -8.49 -10.39 -13.09
CA VAL A 119 -8.91 -9.16 -13.79
C VAL A 119 -10.42 -9.08 -13.90
N SER A 120 -11.09 -10.18 -14.27
CA SER A 120 -12.55 -10.24 -14.35
C SER A 120 -13.22 -9.86 -13.04
N LYS A 121 -12.72 -10.36 -11.90
CA LYS A 121 -13.25 -10.04 -10.58
C LYS A 121 -12.98 -8.60 -10.16
N ILE A 122 -11.91 -8.00 -10.67
CA ILE A 122 -11.63 -6.58 -10.42
C ILE A 122 -12.63 -5.75 -11.22
N VAL A 123 -12.73 -5.98 -12.54
CA VAL A 123 -13.64 -5.23 -13.43
C VAL A 123 -15.09 -5.31 -12.96
N GLU A 124 -15.55 -6.46 -12.46
CA GLU A 124 -16.90 -6.63 -11.91
C GLU A 124 -17.22 -5.70 -10.73
N LYS A 125 -16.20 -5.23 -9.99
CA LYS A 125 -16.39 -4.31 -8.87
C LYS A 125 -16.60 -2.85 -9.28
N PHE A 126 -16.36 -2.52 -10.56
CA PHE A 126 -16.49 -1.15 -11.07
C PHE A 126 -17.78 -1.02 -11.89
N PRO A 127 -18.69 -0.10 -11.54
CA PRO A 127 -19.92 0.14 -12.30
C PRO A 127 -19.62 0.61 -13.71
N ARG A 128 -20.32 0.06 -14.72
CA ARG A 128 -20.09 0.37 -16.14
C ARG A 128 -20.51 1.79 -16.54
N ASP A 129 -21.52 2.32 -15.85
CA ASP A 129 -22.03 3.66 -16.13
C ASP A 129 -21.01 4.72 -15.69
N ASP A 130 -20.21 4.41 -14.67
CA ASP A 130 -19.27 5.34 -14.04
C ASP A 130 -17.80 5.13 -14.43
N PHE A 131 -17.44 3.99 -15.04
CA PHE A 131 -16.06 3.66 -15.37
C PHE A 131 -15.89 3.17 -16.81
N ASP A 132 -14.87 3.71 -17.49
CA ASP A 132 -14.28 3.09 -18.67
C ASP A 132 -13.09 2.20 -18.25
N VAL A 133 -12.88 1.08 -18.94
CA VAL A 133 -11.85 0.09 -18.61
C VAL A 133 -10.82 0.00 -19.73
N MET A 134 -9.54 0.18 -19.38
CA MET A 134 -8.41 0.10 -20.30
C MET A 134 -7.39 -0.95 -19.83
N LEU A 135 -7.26 -2.03 -20.60
CA LEU A 135 -6.37 -3.15 -20.30
C LEU A 135 -5.13 -3.12 -21.21
N PHE A 136 -3.95 -3.05 -20.62
CA PHE A 136 -2.68 -3.10 -21.33
C PHE A 136 -2.10 -4.51 -21.28
N HIS A 137 -2.22 -5.27 -22.37
CA HIS A 137 -1.69 -6.63 -22.47
C HIS A 137 -0.17 -6.62 -22.73
N TYR A 138 0.63 -7.19 -21.83
CA TYR A 138 2.09 -7.29 -22.03
C TYR A 138 2.54 -8.64 -22.59
N ASP A 139 1.65 -9.60 -22.68
CA ASP A 139 1.92 -10.98 -23.12
C ASP A 139 1.67 -11.20 -24.62
N GLY A 140 1.26 -10.16 -25.34
CA GLY A 140 0.97 -10.22 -26.78
C GLY A 140 -0.34 -10.93 -27.12
N VAL A 141 -1.12 -11.36 -26.12
CA VAL A 141 -2.40 -12.04 -26.33
C VAL A 141 -3.51 -10.98 -26.30
N VAL A 142 -3.99 -10.55 -27.47
CA VAL A 142 -5.01 -9.49 -27.59
C VAL A 142 -6.42 -10.06 -27.71
N ASP A 143 -6.58 -11.06 -28.58
CA ASP A 143 -7.90 -11.57 -28.98
C ASP A 143 -8.68 -12.22 -27.83
N GLU A 144 -7.98 -12.78 -26.83
CA GLU A 144 -8.61 -13.43 -25.69
C GLU A 144 -9.19 -12.44 -24.64
N TRP A 145 -8.98 -11.13 -24.83
CA TRP A 145 -9.56 -10.08 -23.99
C TRP A 145 -10.83 -9.45 -24.58
N ARG A 146 -11.32 -9.96 -25.73
CA ARG A 146 -12.47 -9.38 -26.44
C ARG A 146 -13.74 -9.30 -25.59
N ASP A 147 -13.92 -10.19 -24.61
CA ASP A 147 -15.06 -10.19 -23.70
C ASP A 147 -15.21 -8.90 -22.87
N PHE A 148 -14.10 -8.16 -22.70
CA PHE A 148 -14.08 -6.86 -22.02
C PHE A 148 -14.24 -5.69 -22.98
N SER A 149 -14.07 -5.91 -24.29
CA SER A 149 -14.04 -4.85 -25.32
C SER A 149 -15.40 -4.48 -25.90
N SER A 150 -16.45 -5.27 -25.63
CA SER A 150 -17.78 -5.12 -26.24
C SER A 150 -18.92 -4.91 -25.24
N ARG A 151 -18.66 -4.30 -24.08
CA ARG A 151 -19.64 -4.23 -22.98
C ARG A 151 -19.72 -2.92 -22.24
#